data_AF-A0A540X5B0-F1
#
_entry.id   AF-A0A540X5B0-F1
#
_cell.length_a   1.000
_cell.length_b   1.000
_cell.length_c   1.000
_cell.angle_alpha   90.00
_cell.angle_beta   90.00
_cell.angle_gamma   90.00
#
_symmetry.space_group_name_H-M   'P 1'
#
loop_
_entity.id
_entity.type
_entity.pdbx_description
1 polymer ?
#
loop_
_entity_poly.entity_id
_entity_poly.type
_entity_poly.pdbx_seq_one_letter_code
_entity_poly.pdbx_strand_id
1 'polypeptide(L)'
;MRERPNDPEDYEGLGYVASVTLEVRETWKGSVRTGERVETFILSASPCDTNVQVGLTVVALLNKEDGQWVPVWPFCGTRFAASDSDVAAYRRVITAARQALDRWIQARLAGETPDFEEAHSDWRVLAAIHPVTRWDGVSGLGSEEFDAVHSFYDPRAPPDRSRVQGYRDELARDVVAYPSFDNTFALLLKLLRGFPNKDVDRVVANVLETVVTENPPPHWAIFAFDLLRERMGEHPSPRPRWSYSSEKSFSEIEAGNAQDFVREWPDFKQRHGLKPQPIQPPAK
;
A
#
# COMPACT_ATOMS: atom_id res chain seq x y z
N MET A 1 16.35 -30.09 1.21
CA MET A 1 17.42 -29.09 1.17
C MET A 1 17.56 -28.72 -0.31
N ARG A 2 16.86 -27.67 -0.76
CA ARG A 2 16.97 -27.21 -2.16
C ARG A 2 18.16 -26.26 -2.18
N GLU A 3 19.13 -26.54 -3.03
CA GLU A 3 20.25 -25.63 -3.32
C GLU A 3 19.65 -24.28 -3.71
N ARG A 4 20.07 -23.23 -3.01
CA ARG A 4 19.65 -21.87 -3.31
C ARG A 4 20.53 -21.31 -4.41
N PRO A 5 19.97 -20.46 -5.26
CA PRO A 5 20.70 -19.96 -6.40
C PRO A 5 21.71 -18.90 -5.93
N ASN A 6 22.97 -19.05 -6.34
CA ASN A 6 24.09 -18.17 -5.97
C ASN A 6 24.47 -17.20 -7.11
N ASP A 7 23.75 -17.21 -8.23
CA ASP A 7 24.05 -16.39 -9.40
C ASP A 7 23.13 -15.17 -9.46
N PRO A 8 23.63 -13.94 -9.71
CA PRO A 8 22.81 -12.76 -10.00
C PRO A 8 21.74 -12.98 -11.08
N GLU A 9 21.97 -13.91 -12.01
CA GLU A 9 21.01 -14.29 -13.06
C GLU A 9 19.75 -14.99 -12.49
N ASP A 10 19.83 -15.62 -11.31
CA ASP A 10 18.68 -16.27 -10.67
C ASP A 10 17.68 -15.26 -10.06
N TYR A 11 18.04 -13.98 -10.04
CA TYR A 11 17.18 -12.87 -9.60
C TYR A 11 16.46 -12.16 -10.77
N GLU A 12 16.66 -12.59 -12.03
CA GLU A 12 16.04 -12.00 -13.23
C GLU A 12 14.50 -12.08 -13.25
N GLY A 13 13.87 -12.79 -12.32
CA GLY A 13 12.41 -12.82 -12.13
C GLY A 13 11.85 -11.87 -11.05
N LEU A 14 12.71 -11.21 -10.27
CA LEU A 14 12.28 -10.41 -9.09
C LEU A 14 12.32 -8.89 -9.32
N GLY A 15 12.72 -8.43 -10.50
CA GLY A 15 12.65 -7.03 -10.89
C GLY A 15 13.65 -6.12 -10.16
N TYR A 16 14.90 -6.54 -9.96
CA TYR A 16 15.96 -5.63 -9.48
C TYR A 16 16.50 -4.77 -10.62
N VAL A 17 16.60 -3.45 -10.41
CA VAL A 17 16.97 -2.49 -11.47
C VAL A 17 18.44 -2.14 -11.45
N ALA A 18 19.01 -2.02 -10.25
CA ALA A 18 20.35 -1.53 -10.06
C ALA A 18 20.89 -1.90 -8.68
N SER A 19 22.20 -2.17 -8.62
CA SER A 19 22.98 -2.08 -7.39
C SER A 19 23.27 -0.61 -7.09
N VAL A 20 23.11 -0.21 -5.84
CA VAL A 20 23.35 1.15 -5.37
C VAL A 20 24.18 1.13 -4.09
N THR A 21 24.99 2.17 -3.91
CA THR A 21 25.68 2.43 -2.65
C THR A 21 24.99 3.59 -1.95
N LEU A 22 24.50 3.34 -0.74
CA LEU A 22 23.88 4.34 0.12
C LEU A 22 24.90 4.84 1.14
N GLU A 23 25.09 6.15 1.24
CA GLU A 23 25.79 6.77 2.36
C GLU A 23 24.80 7.03 3.49
N VAL A 24 25.09 6.48 4.67
CA VAL A 24 24.17 6.49 5.80
C VAL A 24 24.26 7.83 6.51
N ARG A 25 23.20 8.63 6.42
CA ARG A 25 23.11 9.92 7.15
C ARG A 25 22.62 9.72 8.58
N GLU A 26 21.64 8.86 8.78
CA GLU A 26 21.02 8.60 10.07
C GLU A 26 20.52 7.15 10.11
N THR A 27 20.60 6.52 11.29
CA THR A 27 20.10 5.17 11.52
C THR A 27 18.99 5.20 12.56
N TRP A 28 17.78 4.84 12.15
CA TRP A 28 16.62 4.76 13.05
C TRP A 28 16.39 3.38 13.64
N LYS A 29 16.95 2.32 13.05
CA LYS A 29 16.91 0.94 13.54
C LYS A 29 18.11 0.17 12.97
N GLY A 30 18.70 -0.72 13.77
CA GLY A 30 19.83 -1.56 13.34
C GLY A 30 21.18 -1.04 13.85
N SER A 31 22.27 -1.58 13.28
CA SER A 31 23.64 -1.37 13.77
C SER A 31 24.55 -0.56 12.85
N VAL A 32 24.09 -0.23 11.64
CA VAL A 32 24.85 0.57 10.67
C VAL A 32 25.02 1.99 11.22
N ARG A 33 26.22 2.55 11.10
CA ARG A 33 26.54 3.87 11.68
C ARG A 33 26.46 4.98 10.64
N THR A 34 26.20 6.21 11.10
CA THR A 34 26.32 7.41 10.26
C THR A 34 27.71 7.50 9.63
N GLY A 35 27.75 7.79 8.33
CA GLY A 35 28.96 7.84 7.50
C GLY A 35 29.37 6.49 6.90
N GLU A 36 28.80 5.37 7.34
CA GLU A 36 29.03 4.08 6.70
C GLU A 36 28.36 4.04 5.31
N ARG A 37 28.92 3.21 4.43
CA ARG A 37 28.38 2.94 3.10
C ARG A 37 27.79 1.54 3.06
N VAL A 38 26.57 1.44 2.56
CA VAL A 38 25.83 0.19 2.43
C VAL A 38 25.57 -0.06 0.95
N GLU A 39 26.04 -1.18 0.44
CA GLU A 39 25.66 -1.68 -0.88
C GLU A 39 24.36 -2.46 -0.77
N THR A 40 23.40 -2.13 -1.64
CA THR A 40 22.10 -2.80 -1.72
C THR A 40 21.55 -2.68 -3.14
N PHE A 41 20.34 -3.18 -3.37
CA PHE A 41 19.67 -3.09 -4.67
C PHE A 41 18.40 -2.24 -4.56
N ILE A 42 17.91 -1.76 -5.70
CA ILE A 42 16.58 -1.14 -5.79
C ILE A 42 15.68 -2.05 -6.62
N LEU A 43 14.49 -2.33 -6.07
CA LEU A 43 13.43 -3.09 -6.73
C LEU A 43 12.64 -2.16 -7.68
N SER A 44 12.51 -2.52 -8.96
CA SER A 44 11.42 -2.05 -9.83
C SER A 44 10.26 -3.01 -9.68
N ALA A 45 9.42 -2.74 -8.70
CA ALA A 45 8.09 -3.30 -8.68
C ALA A 45 7.13 -2.17 -8.33
N SER A 46 6.06 -2.01 -9.11
CA SER A 46 4.96 -1.11 -8.75
C SER A 46 4.51 -1.44 -7.31
N PRO A 47 4.34 -0.45 -6.42
CA PRO A 47 4.16 0.98 -6.69
C PRO A 47 5.46 1.82 -6.78
N CYS A 48 6.62 1.19 -6.83
CA CYS A 48 7.90 1.86 -6.67
C CYS A 48 8.44 2.24 -8.05
N ASP A 49 8.03 3.42 -8.50
CA ASP A 49 8.59 4.05 -9.69
C ASP A 49 10.01 4.52 -9.37
N THR A 50 10.98 3.97 -10.08
CA THR A 50 12.41 4.15 -9.78
C THR A 50 13.02 5.18 -10.72
N ASN A 51 12.73 6.46 -10.51
CA ASN A 51 13.58 7.54 -11.04
C ASN A 51 14.80 7.73 -10.13
N VAL A 52 15.63 6.68 -10.04
CA VAL A 52 16.83 6.67 -9.21
C VAL A 52 17.85 7.62 -9.84
N GLN A 53 18.14 8.71 -9.12
CA GLN A 53 19.19 9.65 -9.48
C GLN A 53 20.24 9.69 -8.37
N VAL A 54 21.50 9.83 -8.76
CA VAL A 54 22.60 10.00 -7.80
C VAL A 54 22.37 11.30 -7.01
N GLY A 55 22.56 11.23 -5.69
CA GLY A 55 22.42 12.38 -4.79
C GLY A 55 21.05 12.52 -4.13
N LEU A 56 20.07 11.66 -4.47
CA LEU A 56 18.79 11.63 -3.77
C LEU A 56 18.94 11.15 -2.33
N THR A 57 18.11 11.70 -1.44
CA THR A 57 17.95 11.20 -0.07
C THR A 57 16.79 10.22 -0.03
N VAL A 58 17.01 9.07 0.58
CA VAL A 58 16.02 7.99 0.65
C VAL A 58 15.88 7.49 2.09
N VAL A 59 14.72 6.93 2.40
CA VAL A 59 14.52 6.09 3.59
C VAL A 59 14.68 4.64 3.17
N ALA A 60 15.66 3.94 3.72
CA ALA A 60 15.97 2.56 3.38
C ALA A 60 15.64 1.61 4.55
N LEU A 61 14.69 0.71 4.31
CA LEU A 61 14.31 -0.43 5.11
C LEU A 61 15.02 -1.67 4.54
N LEU A 62 16.11 -2.06 5.19
CA LEU A 62 16.99 -3.13 4.73
C LEU A 62 17.06 -4.27 5.76
N ASN A 63 17.19 -5.49 5.27
CA ASN A 63 17.58 -6.67 6.03
C ASN A 63 19.03 -7.05 5.70
N LYS A 64 19.69 -7.74 6.63
CA LYS A 64 21.00 -8.34 6.37
C LYS A 64 20.83 -9.84 6.17
N GLU A 65 21.04 -10.30 4.95
CA GLU A 65 20.90 -11.70 4.53
C GLU A 65 22.23 -12.17 3.95
N ASP A 66 22.77 -13.28 4.48
CA ASP A 66 24.05 -13.86 4.06
C ASP A 66 25.22 -12.86 3.95
N GLY A 67 25.22 -11.86 4.84
CA GLY A 67 26.24 -10.82 4.90
C GLY A 67 25.96 -9.59 4.03
N GLN A 68 24.96 -9.65 3.14
CA GLN A 68 24.56 -8.59 2.22
C GLN A 68 23.35 -7.82 2.73
N TRP A 69 23.29 -6.53 2.44
CA TRP A 69 22.10 -5.72 2.73
C TRP A 69 21.13 -5.78 1.58
N VAL A 70 19.93 -6.30 1.84
CA VAL A 70 18.86 -6.44 0.85
C VAL A 70 17.64 -5.62 1.27
N PRO A 71 16.88 -5.04 0.33
CA PRO A 71 15.63 -4.35 0.64
C PRO A 71 14.64 -5.30 1.29
N VAL A 72 13.88 -4.80 2.27
CA VAL A 72 12.76 -5.58 2.84
C VAL A 72 11.72 -5.86 1.75
N TRP A 73 11.47 -7.14 1.49
CA TRP A 73 10.44 -7.64 0.57
C TRP A 73 9.09 -7.84 1.30
N PRO A 74 7.92 -7.70 0.66
CA PRO A 74 7.66 -7.34 -0.75
C PRO A 74 7.63 -5.83 -1.04
N PHE A 75 7.78 -4.98 -0.03
CA PHE A 75 7.47 -3.56 -0.15
C PHE A 75 8.72 -2.74 -0.40
N CYS A 76 9.28 -2.81 -1.61
CA CYS A 76 10.39 -1.98 -2.12
C CYS A 76 11.21 -1.32 -1.01
N GLY A 77 12.15 -1.98 -0.36
CA GLY A 77 12.77 -1.44 0.87
C GLY A 77 13.29 0.01 0.82
N THR A 78 13.36 0.67 -0.33
CA THR A 78 13.69 2.08 -0.49
C THR A 78 12.43 2.96 -0.71
N ARG A 79 12.31 4.06 0.04
CA ARG A 79 11.28 5.12 -0.12
C ARG A 79 11.95 6.43 -0.52
N PHE A 80 11.38 7.11 -1.51
CA PHE A 80 11.87 8.39 -2.02
C PHE A 80 11.07 9.53 -1.40
N ALA A 81 11.55 10.04 -0.26
CA ALA A 81 10.96 11.20 0.40
C ALA A 81 11.19 12.46 -0.46
N ALA A 82 10.13 13.21 -0.76
CA ALA A 82 10.23 14.43 -1.58
C ALA A 82 10.69 15.64 -0.76
N SER A 83 10.57 15.57 0.58
CA SER A 83 10.87 16.66 1.49
C SER A 83 11.38 16.20 2.86
N ASP A 84 11.95 17.12 3.64
CA ASP A 84 12.31 16.86 5.04
C ASP A 84 11.09 16.52 5.92
N SER A 85 9.91 17.04 5.55
CA SER A 85 8.66 16.70 6.22
C SER A 85 8.30 15.23 6.03
N ASP A 86 8.55 14.68 4.84
CA ASP A 86 8.32 13.26 4.56
C ASP A 86 9.29 12.38 5.34
N VAL A 87 10.56 12.79 5.43
CA VAL A 87 11.56 12.12 6.28
C VAL A 87 11.12 12.13 7.75
N ALA A 88 10.60 13.26 8.23
CA ALA A 88 10.09 13.37 9.59
C ALA A 88 8.86 12.47 9.83
N ALA A 89 7.97 12.35 8.85
CA ALA A 89 6.83 11.43 8.92
C ALA A 89 7.28 9.97 9.06
N TYR A 90 8.25 9.53 8.24
CA TYR A 90 8.86 8.21 8.38
C TYR A 90 9.54 8.02 9.73
N ARG A 91 10.32 9.00 10.20
CA ARG A 91 11.00 8.92 11.51
C ARG A 91 9.98 8.71 12.64
N ARG A 92 8.85 9.43 12.60
CA ARG A 92 7.75 9.29 13.58
C ARG A 92 7.13 7.89 13.55
N VAL A 93 6.79 7.39 12.36
CA VAL A 93 6.20 6.05 12.17
C VAL A 93 7.16 4.95 12.64
N ILE A 94 8.43 5.01 12.26
CA ILE A 94 9.43 3.99 12.61
C ILE A 94 9.72 4.01 14.11
N THR A 95 9.74 5.19 14.73
CA THR A 95 9.86 5.31 16.19
C THR A 95 8.66 4.68 16.90
N ALA A 96 7.44 4.95 16.43
CA ALA A 96 6.22 4.33 16.99
C ALA A 96 6.23 2.80 16.83
N ALA A 97 6.63 2.30 15.65
CA ALA A 97 6.74 0.87 15.38
C ALA A 97 7.78 0.19 16.30
N ARG A 98 8.93 0.83 16.53
CA ARG A 98 9.95 0.34 17.47
C ARG A 98 9.42 0.29 18.90
N GLN A 99 8.77 1.35 19.37
CA GLN A 99 8.19 1.40 20.71
C GLN A 99 7.11 0.32 20.91
N ALA A 100 6.28 0.07 19.91
CA ALA A 100 5.29 -1.02 19.93
C ALA A 100 5.98 -2.40 20.07
N LEU A 101 7.01 -2.66 19.25
CA LEU A 101 7.79 -3.89 19.33
C LEU A 101 8.46 -4.05 20.69
N ASP A 102 9.09 -3.00 21.21
CA ASP A 102 9.76 -3.03 22.51
C ASP A 102 8.76 -3.35 23.63
N ARG A 103 7.58 -2.69 23.66
CA ARG A 103 6.52 -2.99 24.64
C ARG A 103 6.05 -4.44 24.55
N TRP A 104 5.82 -4.94 23.34
CA TRP A 104 5.41 -6.34 23.13
C TRP A 104 6.47 -7.34 23.61
N ILE A 105 7.76 -7.08 23.34
CA ILE A 105 8.87 -7.90 23.83
C ILE A 105 8.90 -7.88 25.37
N GLN A 106 8.80 -6.70 26.00
CA GLN A 106 8.84 -6.59 27.46
C GLN A 106 7.68 -7.34 28.13
N ALA A 107 6.45 -7.22 27.60
CA ALA A 107 5.29 -7.97 28.09
C ALA A 107 5.52 -9.49 28.00
N ARG A 108 6.07 -9.98 26.87
CA ARG A 108 6.43 -11.40 26.75
C ARG A 108 7.51 -11.85 27.73
N LEU A 109 8.54 -11.02 27.96
CA LEU A 109 9.57 -11.31 28.95
C LEU A 109 9.03 -11.32 30.39
N ALA A 110 7.96 -10.57 30.66
CA ALA A 110 7.24 -10.58 31.94
C ALA A 110 6.28 -11.78 32.11
N GLY A 111 6.17 -12.67 31.11
CA GLY A 111 5.29 -13.83 31.14
C GLY A 111 3.86 -13.55 30.69
N GLU A 112 3.59 -12.37 30.13
CA GLU A 112 2.31 -12.04 29.53
C GLU A 112 2.20 -12.63 28.11
N THR A 113 0.97 -12.79 27.63
CA THR A 113 0.68 -13.23 26.24
C THR A 113 0.00 -12.10 25.47
N PRO A 114 0.69 -10.98 25.18
CA PRO A 114 0.10 -9.87 24.46
C PRO A 114 -0.25 -10.28 23.02
N ASP A 115 -1.40 -9.81 22.54
CA ASP A 115 -1.77 -9.92 21.14
C ASP A 115 -0.79 -9.08 20.30
N PHE A 116 -0.09 -9.75 19.37
CA PHE A 116 0.89 -9.08 18.52
C PHE A 116 0.23 -8.07 17.58
N GLU A 117 -0.92 -8.41 17.02
CA GLU A 117 -1.62 -7.57 16.05
C GLU A 117 -2.26 -6.36 16.72
N GLU A 118 -2.83 -6.52 17.91
CA GLU A 118 -3.31 -5.41 18.72
C GLU A 118 -2.17 -4.44 19.07
N ALA A 119 -1.03 -4.96 19.54
CA ALA A 119 0.12 -4.15 19.92
C ALA A 119 0.71 -3.32 18.77
N HIS A 120 0.46 -3.71 17.52
CA HIS A 120 1.00 -3.06 16.32
C HIS A 120 -0.03 -2.23 15.54
N SER A 121 -1.30 -2.20 15.96
CA SER A 121 -2.36 -1.51 15.22
C SER A 121 -2.14 0.02 15.19
N ASP A 122 -1.76 0.63 16.31
CA ASP A 122 -1.63 2.08 16.45
C ASP A 122 -0.62 2.69 15.48
N TRP A 123 0.58 2.12 15.36
CA TRP A 123 1.60 2.66 14.46
C TRP A 123 1.25 2.39 12.99
N ARG A 124 0.55 1.30 12.69
CA ARG A 124 0.09 1.01 11.32
C ARG A 124 -1.01 2.00 10.90
N VAL A 125 -1.92 2.35 11.80
CA VAL A 125 -2.89 3.43 11.57
C VAL A 125 -2.17 4.77 11.41
N LEU A 126 -1.21 5.06 12.29
CA LEU A 126 -0.37 6.25 12.19
C LEU A 126 0.31 6.39 10.82
N ALA A 127 0.78 5.27 10.28
CA ALA A 127 1.37 5.23 8.95
C ALA A 127 0.32 5.41 7.85
N ALA A 128 -0.84 4.76 7.98
CA ALA A 128 -1.94 4.80 7.02
C ALA A 128 -2.54 6.21 6.83
N ILE A 129 -2.56 7.03 7.89
CA ILE A 129 -3.15 8.38 7.86
C ILE A 129 -2.20 9.46 7.34
N HIS A 130 -0.98 9.12 6.91
CA HIS A 130 -0.05 10.10 6.35
C HIS A 130 0.31 9.71 4.91
N PRO A 131 0.11 10.59 3.91
CA PRO A 131 0.25 10.25 2.50
C PRO A 131 1.54 9.50 2.16
N VAL A 132 2.70 9.99 2.62
CA VAL A 132 3.99 9.36 2.28
C VAL A 132 4.20 7.98 2.89
N THR A 133 3.66 7.71 4.09
CA THR A 133 3.83 6.43 4.79
C THR A 133 2.63 5.50 4.61
N ARG A 134 1.62 5.95 3.87
CA ARG A 134 0.30 5.33 3.80
C ARG A 134 0.37 3.88 3.37
N TRP A 135 1.15 3.61 2.32
CA TRP A 135 1.37 2.26 1.80
C TRP A 135 1.86 1.29 2.89
N ASP A 136 2.83 1.70 3.70
CA ASP A 136 3.37 0.90 4.80
C ASP A 136 2.32 0.61 5.89
N GLY A 137 1.43 1.56 6.15
CA GLY A 137 0.32 1.38 7.10
C GLY A 137 -0.78 0.46 6.58
N VAL A 138 -1.34 0.78 5.40
CA VAL A 138 -2.52 0.08 4.88
C VAL A 138 -2.22 -1.36 4.47
N SER A 139 -1.00 -1.64 4.01
CA SER A 139 -0.55 -3.01 3.73
C SER A 139 -0.48 -3.84 5.01
N GLY A 140 -0.03 -3.25 6.13
CA GLY A 140 -0.02 -3.90 7.44
C GLY A 140 -1.40 -4.04 8.09
N LEU A 141 -2.38 -3.21 7.73
CA LEU A 141 -3.76 -3.28 8.28
C LEU A 141 -4.69 -4.19 7.47
N GLY A 142 -4.39 -4.41 6.19
CA GLY A 142 -5.36 -4.89 5.19
C GLY A 142 -5.26 -6.35 4.75
N SER A 143 -4.29 -7.15 5.23
CA SER A 143 -4.16 -8.55 4.81
C SER A 143 -3.66 -9.47 5.91
N GLU A 144 -4.43 -10.52 6.21
CA GLU A 144 -3.86 -11.80 6.64
C GLU A 144 -2.89 -12.25 5.54
N GLU A 145 -1.60 -12.30 5.90
CA GLU A 145 -0.53 -13.03 5.22
C GLU A 145 -0.33 -12.77 3.71
N PHE A 146 0.55 -11.81 3.40
CA PHE A 146 1.66 -11.93 2.44
C PHE A 146 1.45 -12.61 1.08
N ASP A 147 0.24 -12.63 0.55
CA ASP A 147 -0.04 -12.87 -0.87
C ASP A 147 -0.69 -11.62 -1.46
N ALA A 148 0.06 -10.52 -1.44
CA ALA A 148 -0.37 -9.20 -1.92
C ALA A 148 -0.71 -9.18 -3.42
N VAL A 149 -0.27 -10.19 -4.18
CA VAL A 149 -0.62 -10.34 -5.59
C VAL A 149 -1.97 -11.06 -5.76
N HIS A 150 -2.48 -11.82 -4.78
CA HIS A 150 -3.75 -12.56 -4.93
C HIS A 150 -4.86 -12.15 -3.94
N SER A 151 -4.53 -11.74 -2.72
CA SER A 151 -5.50 -11.32 -1.69
C SER A 151 -5.96 -9.86 -1.84
N PHE A 152 -5.10 -9.00 -2.42
CA PHE A 152 -5.44 -7.61 -2.78
C PHE A 152 -6.63 -7.56 -3.74
N TYR A 153 -6.64 -8.45 -4.75
CA TYR A 153 -7.68 -8.54 -5.78
C TYR A 153 -8.96 -9.26 -5.33
N ASP A 154 -9.05 -9.69 -4.06
CA ASP A 154 -10.28 -10.24 -3.53
C ASP A 154 -11.08 -9.16 -2.78
N PRO A 155 -12.06 -8.50 -3.44
CA PRO A 155 -12.95 -7.55 -2.79
C PRO A 155 -13.83 -8.23 -1.71
N ARG A 156 -13.89 -9.56 -1.67
CA ARG A 156 -14.67 -10.33 -0.69
C ARG A 156 -13.85 -10.87 0.47
N ALA A 157 -12.52 -10.79 0.41
CA ALA A 157 -11.70 -11.13 1.57
C ALA A 157 -12.16 -10.24 2.72
N PRO A 158 -12.68 -10.82 3.81
CA PRO A 158 -13.17 -10.03 4.92
C PRO A 158 -11.99 -9.21 5.43
N PRO A 159 -12.05 -7.86 5.41
CA PRO A 159 -11.06 -7.11 6.17
C PRO A 159 -11.20 -7.58 7.61
N ASP A 160 -10.09 -7.70 8.35
CA ASP A 160 -10.19 -7.92 9.78
C ASP A 160 -10.76 -6.64 10.43
N ARG A 161 -12.09 -6.56 10.41
CA ARG A 161 -12.86 -5.40 10.83
C ARG A 161 -12.61 -5.06 12.29
N SER A 162 -12.25 -6.06 13.09
CA SER A 162 -11.97 -5.89 14.51
C SER A 162 -10.74 -5.00 14.74
N ARG A 163 -9.70 -5.16 13.92
CA ARG A 163 -8.41 -4.44 14.06
C ARG A 163 -8.52 -2.94 13.87
N VAL A 164 -9.39 -2.50 12.95
CA VAL A 164 -9.54 -1.07 12.61
C VAL A 164 -10.77 -0.42 13.20
N GLN A 165 -11.61 -1.16 13.95
CA GLN A 165 -12.91 -0.67 14.43
C GLN A 165 -12.79 0.66 15.19
N GLY A 166 -11.78 0.80 16.06
CA GLY A 166 -11.52 2.03 16.83
C GLY A 166 -10.91 3.19 16.04
N TYR A 167 -10.47 2.95 14.80
CA TYR A 167 -9.71 3.90 13.98
C TYR A 167 -10.47 4.38 12.74
N ARG A 168 -11.69 3.87 12.49
CA ARG A 168 -12.46 4.17 11.28
C ARG A 168 -12.78 5.64 11.10
N ASP A 169 -13.10 6.36 12.18
CA ASP A 169 -13.34 7.81 12.12
C ASP A 169 -12.08 8.59 11.73
N GLU A 170 -10.91 8.15 12.21
CA GLU A 170 -9.63 8.77 11.88
C GLU A 170 -9.23 8.50 10.42
N LEU A 171 -9.31 7.24 9.99
CA LEU A 171 -9.07 6.83 8.61
C LEU A 171 -10.04 7.50 7.63
N ALA A 172 -11.31 7.64 7.98
CA ALA A 172 -12.30 8.33 7.15
C ALA A 172 -11.99 9.82 7.00
N ARG A 173 -11.59 10.50 8.09
CA ARG A 173 -11.14 11.90 8.03
C ARG A 173 -9.91 12.06 7.14
N ASP A 174 -8.95 11.15 7.22
CA ASP A 174 -7.76 11.17 6.37
C ASP A 174 -8.10 10.97 4.89
N VAL A 175 -8.93 9.97 4.55
CA VAL A 175 -9.40 9.76 3.16
C VAL A 175 -10.03 11.03 2.59
N VAL A 176 -10.80 11.75 3.40
CA VAL A 176 -11.46 12.98 2.97
C VAL A 176 -10.47 14.14 2.81
N ALA A 177 -9.50 14.27 3.71
CA ALA A 177 -8.54 15.37 3.70
C ALA A 177 -7.43 15.19 2.66
N TYR A 178 -6.96 13.96 2.46
CA TYR A 178 -5.79 13.62 1.64
C TYR A 178 -6.04 12.35 0.80
N PRO A 179 -6.99 12.39 -0.16
CA PRO A 179 -7.29 11.24 -1.01
C PRO A 179 -6.05 10.77 -1.79
N SER A 180 -5.83 9.45 -1.82
CA SER A 180 -4.78 8.83 -2.62
C SER A 180 -5.21 8.65 -4.08
N PHE A 181 -4.22 8.64 -4.98
CA PHE A 181 -4.37 8.33 -6.41
C PHE A 181 -3.51 7.12 -6.80
N ASP A 182 -3.48 6.14 -5.91
CA ASP A 182 -2.72 4.90 -6.05
C ASP A 182 -3.47 3.73 -5.38
N ASN A 183 -2.82 2.57 -5.34
CA ASN A 183 -3.35 1.35 -4.75
C ASN A 183 -3.77 1.48 -3.27
N THR A 184 -3.22 2.44 -2.52
CA THR A 184 -3.64 2.67 -1.13
C THR A 184 -5.08 3.17 -1.02
N PHE A 185 -5.61 3.79 -2.08
CA PHE A 185 -6.98 4.30 -2.05
C PHE A 185 -8.00 3.16 -1.88
N ALA A 186 -7.92 2.14 -2.74
CA ALA A 186 -8.78 0.97 -2.64
C ALA A 186 -8.60 0.23 -1.30
N LEU A 187 -7.37 0.17 -0.78
CA LEU A 187 -7.09 -0.45 0.53
C LEU A 187 -7.76 0.31 1.67
N LEU A 188 -7.66 1.64 1.70
CA LEU A 188 -8.36 2.45 2.71
C LEU A 188 -9.87 2.25 2.65
N LEU A 189 -10.45 2.20 1.45
CA LEU A 189 -11.88 1.92 1.29
C LEU A 189 -12.27 0.52 1.76
N LYS A 190 -11.39 -0.47 1.58
CA LYS A 190 -11.58 -1.83 2.11
C LYS A 190 -11.57 -1.84 3.65
N LEU A 191 -10.66 -1.09 4.28
CA LEU A 191 -10.63 -0.91 5.74
C LEU A 191 -11.89 -0.20 6.28
N LEU A 192 -12.46 0.71 5.49
CA LEU A 192 -13.71 1.43 5.78
C LEU A 192 -14.97 0.70 5.31
N ARG A 193 -14.87 -0.55 4.86
CA ARG A 193 -16.03 -1.31 4.37
C ARG A 193 -17.08 -1.51 5.47
N GLY A 194 -18.32 -1.17 5.17
CA GLY A 194 -19.43 -1.20 6.13
C GLY A 194 -19.42 -0.05 7.15
N PHE A 195 -18.50 0.91 7.02
CA PHE A 195 -18.49 2.13 7.82
C PHE A 195 -19.13 3.28 7.02
N PRO A 196 -20.38 3.69 7.34
CA PRO A 196 -21.10 4.71 6.57
C PRO A 196 -20.50 6.09 6.82
N ASN A 197 -20.08 6.77 5.76
CA ASN A 197 -19.57 8.14 5.82
C ASN A 197 -19.77 8.83 4.47
N LYS A 198 -20.65 9.82 4.42
CA LYS A 198 -21.05 10.52 3.18
C LYS A 198 -19.93 11.35 2.57
N ASP A 199 -19.03 11.90 3.40
CA ASP A 199 -17.89 12.66 2.91
C ASP A 199 -16.89 11.75 2.20
N VAL A 200 -16.67 10.54 2.75
CA VAL A 200 -15.90 9.48 2.07
C VAL A 200 -16.56 9.13 0.75
N ASP A 201 -17.87 8.85 0.71
CA ASP A 201 -18.58 8.49 -0.53
C ASP A 201 -18.42 9.56 -1.62
N ARG A 202 -18.54 10.85 -1.24
CA ARG A 202 -18.31 11.98 -2.14
C ARG A 202 -16.88 12.03 -2.66
N VAL A 203 -15.89 11.87 -1.78
CA VAL A 203 -14.47 11.90 -2.19
C VAL A 203 -14.12 10.72 -3.09
N VAL A 204 -14.65 9.52 -2.82
CA VAL A 204 -14.49 8.36 -3.70
C VAL A 204 -15.06 8.63 -5.09
N ALA A 205 -16.26 9.21 -5.17
CA ALA A 205 -16.84 9.55 -6.46
C ALA A 205 -15.99 10.60 -7.21
N ASN A 206 -15.43 11.59 -6.52
CA ASN A 206 -14.56 12.61 -7.11
C ASN A 206 -13.21 12.05 -7.60
N VAL A 207 -12.59 11.15 -6.82
CA VAL A 207 -11.37 10.44 -7.23
C VAL A 207 -11.64 9.61 -8.47
N LEU A 208 -12.72 8.82 -8.49
CA LEU A 208 -13.11 8.01 -9.64
C LEU A 208 -13.42 8.87 -10.88
N GLU A 209 -14.09 10.01 -10.73
CA GLU A 209 -14.31 10.95 -11.83
C GLU A 209 -13.01 11.50 -12.41
N THR A 210 -11.97 11.63 -11.60
CA THR A 210 -10.65 12.08 -12.06
C THR A 210 -9.98 10.98 -12.88
N VAL A 211 -9.87 9.78 -12.32
CA VAL A 211 -9.06 8.69 -12.91
C VAL A 211 -9.77 7.90 -14.01
N VAL A 212 -11.11 7.97 -14.10
CA VAL A 212 -11.86 7.34 -15.20
C VAL A 212 -11.52 7.94 -16.57
N THR A 213 -10.97 9.16 -16.59
CA THR A 213 -10.54 9.84 -17.81
C THR A 213 -9.12 9.44 -18.26
N GLU A 214 -8.37 8.73 -17.41
CA GLU A 214 -7.07 8.17 -17.78
C GLU A 214 -7.25 7.01 -18.79
N ASN A 215 -6.26 6.80 -19.67
CA ASN A 215 -6.35 5.78 -20.72
C ASN A 215 -5.11 4.86 -20.73
N PRO A 216 -5.24 3.60 -20.25
CA PRO A 216 -6.39 3.05 -19.52
C PRO A 216 -6.50 3.63 -18.10
N PRO A 217 -7.70 3.59 -17.46
CA PRO A 217 -7.82 3.89 -16.04
C PRO A 217 -6.95 2.94 -15.21
N PRO A 218 -6.40 3.40 -14.07
CA PRO A 218 -5.54 2.58 -13.25
C PRO A 218 -6.33 1.43 -12.61
N HIS A 219 -5.72 0.25 -12.52
CA HIS A 219 -6.38 -0.98 -12.04
C HIS A 219 -7.03 -0.83 -10.65
N TRP A 220 -6.42 -0.07 -9.73
CA TRP A 220 -6.99 0.18 -8.40
C TRP A 220 -8.32 0.92 -8.44
N ALA A 221 -8.57 1.75 -9.47
CA ALA A 221 -9.81 2.52 -9.60
C ALA A 221 -11.01 1.59 -9.81
N ILE A 222 -10.78 0.47 -10.48
CA ILE A 222 -11.78 -0.56 -10.72
C ILE A 222 -12.24 -1.17 -9.38
N PHE A 223 -11.30 -1.47 -8.48
CA PHE A 223 -11.60 -1.98 -7.15
C PHE A 223 -12.26 -0.92 -6.26
N ALA A 224 -11.77 0.33 -6.31
CA ALA A 224 -12.40 1.44 -5.61
C ALA A 224 -13.84 1.68 -6.07
N PHE A 225 -14.12 1.49 -7.36
CA PHE A 225 -15.47 1.58 -7.91
C PHE A 225 -16.39 0.49 -7.37
N ASP A 226 -15.95 -0.77 -7.33
CA ASP A 226 -16.75 -1.85 -6.75
C ASP A 226 -17.04 -1.59 -5.26
N LEU A 227 -16.08 -1.05 -4.51
CA LEU A 227 -16.28 -0.64 -3.11
C LEU A 227 -17.27 0.53 -2.98
N LEU A 228 -17.25 1.51 -3.89
CA LEU A 228 -18.26 2.58 -3.92
C LEU A 228 -19.66 2.01 -4.21
N ARG A 229 -19.78 1.09 -5.17
CA ARG A 229 -21.05 0.43 -5.49
C ARG A 229 -21.65 -0.26 -4.27
N GLU A 230 -20.84 -1.01 -3.52
CA GLU A 230 -21.26 -1.63 -2.26
C GLU A 230 -21.74 -0.60 -1.23
N ARG A 231 -21.01 0.51 -1.08
CA ARG A 231 -21.38 1.61 -0.16
C ARG A 231 -22.71 2.27 -0.56
N MET A 232 -23.05 2.25 -1.85
CA MET A 232 -24.32 2.72 -2.39
C MET A 232 -25.42 1.65 -2.41
N GLY A 233 -25.20 0.49 -1.77
CA GLY A 233 -26.19 -0.57 -1.61
C GLY A 233 -26.29 -1.54 -2.79
N GLU A 234 -25.35 -1.50 -3.73
CA GLU A 234 -25.28 -2.51 -4.80
C GLU A 234 -24.49 -3.74 -4.40
N HIS A 235 -24.71 -4.84 -5.12
CA HIS A 235 -23.95 -6.08 -4.97
C HIS A 235 -23.19 -6.38 -6.27
N PRO A 236 -21.99 -5.79 -6.46
CA PRO A 236 -21.23 -6.01 -7.68
C PRO A 236 -20.91 -7.50 -7.86
N SER A 237 -21.07 -7.97 -9.10
CA SER A 237 -20.63 -9.32 -9.48
C SER A 237 -19.13 -9.45 -9.22
N PRO A 238 -18.68 -10.62 -8.73
CA PRO A 238 -17.26 -10.82 -8.49
C PRO A 238 -16.53 -10.75 -9.83
N ARG A 239 -15.46 -9.94 -9.89
CA ARG A 239 -14.60 -9.91 -11.06
C ARG A 239 -13.85 -11.24 -11.18
N PRO A 240 -13.65 -11.74 -12.41
CA PRO A 240 -12.89 -12.97 -12.61
C PRO A 240 -11.50 -12.79 -12.01
N ARG A 241 -11.12 -13.70 -11.08
CA ARG A 241 -9.74 -13.77 -10.62
C ARG A 241 -8.90 -14.23 -11.79
N TRP A 242 -7.77 -13.57 -12.00
CA TRP A 242 -6.75 -14.15 -12.86
C TRP A 242 -6.30 -15.47 -12.23
N SER A 243 -6.36 -16.55 -13.01
CA SER A 243 -5.74 -17.82 -12.68
C SER A 243 -4.81 -18.20 -13.83
N TYR A 244 -3.72 -18.89 -13.51
CA TYR A 244 -2.81 -19.47 -14.51
C TYR A 244 -3.51 -20.46 -15.48
N SER A 245 -4.77 -20.82 -15.22
CA SER A 245 -5.61 -21.69 -16.05
C SER A 245 -6.62 -20.93 -16.90
N SER A 246 -6.61 -19.59 -16.91
CA SER A 246 -7.51 -18.77 -17.72
C SER A 246 -7.10 -18.81 -19.19
N GLU A 247 -8.08 -18.96 -20.09
CA GLU A 247 -7.85 -18.83 -21.55
C GLU A 247 -7.41 -17.41 -21.94
N LYS A 248 -7.73 -16.43 -21.09
CA LYS A 248 -7.33 -15.02 -21.24
C LYS A 248 -6.10 -14.71 -20.40
N SER A 249 -5.18 -13.92 -20.97
CA SER A 249 -4.05 -13.33 -20.26
C SER A 249 -4.49 -12.33 -19.19
N PHE A 250 -3.60 -12.04 -18.24
CA PHE A 250 -3.82 -11.03 -17.20
C PHE A 250 -4.19 -9.67 -17.81
N SER A 251 -3.43 -9.23 -18.82
CA SER A 251 -3.64 -7.96 -19.52
C SER A 251 -5.00 -7.88 -20.22
N GLU A 252 -5.51 -8.98 -20.79
CA GLU A 252 -6.85 -9.02 -21.40
C GLU A 252 -7.97 -8.90 -20.36
N ILE A 253 -7.79 -9.52 -19.18
CA ILE A 253 -8.74 -9.39 -18.07
C ILE A 253 -8.74 -7.95 -17.54
N GLU A 254 -7.56 -7.35 -17.34
CA GLU A 254 -7.45 -5.96 -16.89
C GLU A 254 -8.07 -4.98 -17.89
N ALA A 255 -7.77 -5.12 -19.18
CA ALA A 255 -8.32 -4.27 -20.22
C ALA A 255 -9.86 -4.38 -20.28
N GLY A 256 -10.41 -5.59 -20.17
CA GLY A 256 -11.87 -5.80 -20.11
C GLY A 256 -12.49 -5.14 -18.88
N ASN A 257 -11.88 -5.30 -17.71
CA ASN A 257 -12.35 -4.67 -16.47
C ASN A 257 -12.33 -3.13 -16.53
N ALA A 258 -11.29 -2.56 -17.14
CA ALA A 258 -11.15 -1.13 -17.33
C ALA A 258 -12.21 -0.58 -18.28
N GLN A 259 -12.46 -1.26 -19.41
CA GLN A 259 -13.53 -0.91 -20.35
C GLN A 259 -14.92 -0.98 -19.69
N ASP A 260 -15.18 -2.03 -18.91
CA ASP A 260 -16.43 -2.17 -18.17
C ASP A 260 -16.62 -1.05 -17.15
N PHE A 261 -15.56 -0.65 -16.44
CA PHE A 261 -15.60 0.50 -15.52
C PHE A 261 -15.95 1.81 -16.24
N VAL A 262 -15.23 2.14 -17.32
CA VAL A 262 -15.48 3.37 -18.11
C VAL A 262 -16.91 3.40 -18.65
N ARG A 263 -17.41 2.25 -19.13
CA ARG A 263 -18.76 2.13 -19.68
C ARG A 263 -19.85 2.25 -18.60
N GLU A 264 -19.66 1.61 -17.44
CA GLU A 264 -20.65 1.59 -16.36
C GLU A 264 -20.71 2.91 -15.57
N TRP A 265 -19.61 3.66 -15.53
CA TRP A 265 -19.49 4.85 -14.68
C TRP A 265 -20.59 5.91 -14.91
N PRO A 266 -20.95 6.32 -16.15
CA PRO A 266 -22.04 7.26 -16.40
C PRO A 266 -23.40 6.75 -15.88
N ASP A 267 -23.72 5.49 -16.12
CA ASP A 267 -24.98 4.86 -15.71
C ASP A 267 -25.07 4.76 -14.18
N PHE A 268 -23.97 4.41 -13.53
CA PHE A 268 -23.86 4.41 -12.07
C PHE A 268 -24.10 5.80 -11.48
N LYS A 269 -23.45 6.85 -12.03
CA LYS A 269 -23.66 8.24 -11.59
C LYS A 269 -25.12 8.65 -11.70
N GLN A 270 -25.76 8.35 -12.84
CA GLN A 270 -27.17 8.65 -13.07
C GLN A 270 -28.08 7.92 -12.08
N ARG A 271 -27.88 6.61 -11.92
CA ARG A 271 -28.69 5.73 -11.04
C ARG A 271 -28.66 6.18 -9.58
N HIS A 272 -27.52 6.68 -9.12
CA HIS A 272 -27.33 7.13 -7.73
C HIS A 272 -27.39 8.64 -7.54
N GLY A 273 -27.71 9.40 -8.59
CA GLY A 273 -27.79 10.86 -8.53
C GLY A 273 -26.47 11.55 -8.16
N LEU A 274 -25.33 10.92 -8.48
CA LEU A 274 -24.01 11.46 -8.16
C LEU A 274 -23.64 12.57 -9.15
N LYS A 275 -23.07 13.65 -8.61
CA LYS A 275 -22.50 14.77 -9.38
C LYS A 275 -21.04 15.00 -8.96
N PRO A 276 -20.16 14.01 -9.18
CA PRO A 276 -18.78 14.14 -8.76
C PRO A 276 -18.10 15.27 -9.52
N GLN A 277 -17.11 15.88 -8.87
CA GLN A 277 -16.25 16.89 -9.46
C GLN A 277 -14.83 16.32 -9.48
N PRO A 278 -14.14 16.34 -10.64
CA PRO A 278 -12.73 15.96 -10.69
C PRO A 278 -11.93 16.75 -9.65
N ILE A 279 -11.02 16.08 -8.97
CA ILE A 279 -10.11 16.70 -8.00
C ILE A 279 -8.67 16.53 -8.50
N GLN A 280 -7.81 17.48 -8.16
CA GLN A 280 -6.44 17.45 -8.64
C GLN A 280 -5.63 16.38 -7.88
N PRO A 281 -4.95 15.45 -8.58
CA PRO A 281 -3.98 14.56 -7.94
C PRO A 281 -2.85 15.37 -7.29
N PRO A 282 -2.26 14.88 -6.20
CA PRO A 282 -1.04 15.49 -5.66
C PRO A 282 0.04 15.52 -6.75
N ALA A 283 0.87 16.56 -6.74
CA ALA A 283 2.01 16.66 -7.65
C ALA A 283 2.93 15.44 -7.45
N LYS A 284 3.29 14.79 -8.56
CA LYS A 284 4.27 13.68 -8.58
C LYS A 284 5.69 14.20 -8.39
#